data_AF-A0A3B9SVA1-F1
#
_entry.id   AF-A0A3B9SVA1-F1
#
_cell.length_a   1.000
_cell.length_b   1.000
_cell.length_c   1.000
_cell.angle_alpha   90.00
_cell.angle_beta   90.00
_cell.angle_gamma   90.00
#
_symmetry.space_group_name_H-M   'P 1'
#
loop_
_entity.id
_entity.type
_entity.pdbx_description
1 polymer ?
#
loop_
_entity_poly.entity_id
_entity_poly.type
_entity_poly.pdbx_seq_one_letter_code
_entity_poly.pdbx_strand_id
1 'polypeptide(L)'
;MENLLIAAEHFGYAHQVTYFPELGNEELSAVGRFTPPGQPSAFRPTALFDAIPARHTNRQAYYARPIPAEDLQRLHDCCVEEDIRLHVTDEPDIKRGG
;
A
#
# COMPACT_ATOMS: atom_id res chain seq x y z
N MET A 1 0.61 -0.87 8.61
CA MET A 1 1.32 0.40 8.83
C MET A 1 0.87 1.45 7.82
N GLU A 2 0.93 1.16 6.52
CA GLU A 2 0.75 2.14 5.44
C GLU A 2 -0.45 3.09 5.55
N ASN A 3 -1.65 2.56 5.82
CA ASN A 3 -2.86 3.39 5.96
C ASN A 3 -2.72 4.45 7.07
N LEU A 4 -1.97 4.17 8.13
CA LEU A 4 -1.72 5.13 9.21
C LEU A 4 -0.79 6.25 8.75
N LEU A 5 0.20 5.96 7.91
CA LEU A 5 1.13 6.97 7.38
C LEU A 5 0.41 7.90 6.40
N ILE A 6 -0.44 7.34 5.53
CA ILE A 6 -1.31 8.11 4.64
C ILE A 6 -2.22 9.04 5.44
N ALA A 7 -2.86 8.54 6.52
CA ALA A 7 -3.68 9.36 7.38
C ALA A 7 -2.89 10.45 8.11
N ALA A 8 -1.71 10.12 8.64
CA ALA A 8 -0.85 11.08 9.35
C ALA A 8 -0.48 12.27 8.44
N GLU A 9 -0.01 12.00 7.21
CA GLU A 9 0.32 13.05 6.25
C GLU A 9 -0.91 13.88 5.84
N HIS A 10 -2.06 13.23 5.64
CA HIS A 10 -3.31 13.93 5.33
C HIS A 10 -3.70 14.93 6.43
N PHE A 11 -3.50 14.58 7.70
CA PHE A 11 -3.77 15.46 8.84
C PHE A 11 -2.61 16.40 9.19
N GLY A 12 -1.55 16.47 8.36
CA GLY A 12 -0.44 17.41 8.54
C GLY A 12 0.58 16.97 9.59
N TYR A 13 0.76 15.68 9.81
CA TYR A 13 1.82 15.11 10.63
C TYR A 13 2.96 14.56 9.77
N ALA A 14 4.20 14.82 10.19
CA ALA A 14 5.34 14.05 9.72
C ALA A 14 5.38 12.71 10.46
N HIS A 15 6.04 11.70 9.89
CA HIS A 15 6.14 10.39 10.51
C HIS A 15 7.52 9.75 10.37
N GLN A 16 7.83 8.85 11.30
CA GLN A 16 8.98 7.97 11.25
C GLN A 16 8.53 6.58 11.75
N VAL A 17 8.96 5.52 11.06
CA VAL A 17 8.64 4.14 11.43
C VAL A 17 9.91 3.36 11.67
N THR A 18 9.94 2.62 12.77
CA THR A 18 10.96 1.61 13.05
C THR A 18 10.30 0.23 13.04
N TYR A 19 10.75 -0.66 12.17
CA TYR A 19 10.29 -2.04 12.09
C TYR A 19 11.12 -2.94 13.02
N PHE A 20 10.46 -3.89 13.69
CA PHE A 20 11.05 -4.84 14.63
C PHE A 20 12.05 -4.19 15.61
N PRO A 21 11.62 -3.17 16.38
CA PRO A 21 12.53 -2.38 17.21
C PRO A 21 13.11 -3.14 18.40
N GLU A 22 12.50 -4.26 18.80
CA GLU A 22 12.92 -5.09 19.94
C GLU A 22 13.30 -6.50 19.48
N LEU A 23 14.58 -6.85 19.62
CA LEU A 23 15.07 -8.19 19.30
C LEU A 23 14.44 -9.23 20.25
N GLY A 24 13.86 -10.29 19.68
CA GLY A 24 13.25 -11.38 20.43
C GLY A 24 11.78 -11.14 20.83
N ASN A 25 11.20 -9.99 20.49
CA ASN A 25 9.78 -9.72 20.64
C ASN A 25 9.09 -9.71 19.26
N GLU A 26 8.63 -10.88 18.83
CA GLU A 26 7.99 -11.05 17.51
C GLU A 26 6.61 -10.39 17.41
N GLU A 27 5.98 -10.05 18.54
CA GLU A 27 4.68 -9.37 18.56
C GLU A 27 4.81 -7.86 18.27
N LEU A 28 5.95 -7.24 18.61
CA LEU A 28 6.21 -5.83 18.34
C LEU A 28 6.79 -5.63 16.92
N SER A 29 5.91 -5.66 15.93
CA SER A 29 6.29 -5.54 14.52
C SER A 29 6.78 -4.16 14.09
N ALA A 30 6.23 -3.07 14.64
CA ALA A 30 6.64 -1.72 14.29
C ALA A 30 6.22 -0.67 15.34
N VAL A 31 7.00 0.42 15.41
CA VAL A 31 6.67 1.64 16.17
C VAL A 31 6.66 2.83 15.23
N GLY A 32 5.54 3.55 15.20
CA GLY A 32 5.37 4.79 14.45
C GLY A 32 5.42 6.01 15.38
N ARG A 33 6.18 7.04 15.01
CA ARG A 33 6.21 8.34 15.67
C ARG A 33 5.60 9.40 14.75
N PHE A 34 4.67 10.20 15.27
CA PHE A 34 4.02 11.28 14.53
C PHE A 34 4.34 12.64 15.16
N THR A 35 4.76 13.61 14.35
CA THR A 35 5.15 14.94 14.83
C THR A 35 4.61 16.03 13.90
N PRO A 36 3.87 17.03 14.41
CA PRO A 36 3.50 18.20 13.62
C PRO A 36 4.62 19.27 13.66
N PRO A 37 4.72 20.14 12.63
CA PRO A 37 4.02 20.06 11.36
C PRO A 37 4.68 19.05 10.41
N GLY A 38 3.87 18.39 9.58
CA GLY A 38 4.30 17.60 8.44
C GLY A 38 3.81 18.18 7.13
N GLN A 39 4.41 17.74 6.03
CA GLN A 39 3.96 18.02 4.68
C GLN A 39 3.72 16.69 3.95
N PRO A 40 2.68 16.60 3.10
CA PRO A 40 2.48 15.42 2.27
C PRO A 40 3.69 15.15 1.39
N SER A 41 4.12 13.89 1.34
CA SER A 41 5.17 13.41 0.45
C SER A 41 4.64 13.26 -0.97
N ALA A 42 5.54 13.33 -1.96
CA ALA A 42 5.17 13.08 -3.36
C ALA A 42 4.63 11.65 -3.58
N PHE A 43 4.99 10.71 -2.71
CA PHE A 43 4.60 9.31 -2.77
C PHE A 43 3.23 9.03 -2.15
N ARG A 44 2.70 9.97 -1.33
CA ARG A 44 1.40 9.82 -0.66
C ARG A 44 0.50 11.01 -0.96
N PRO A 45 -0.01 11.11 -2.20
CA PRO A 45 -0.95 12.16 -2.54
C PRO A 45 -2.20 12.06 -1.65
N THR A 46 -2.80 13.20 -1.34
CA THR A 46 -3.98 13.31 -0.46
C THR A 46 -5.14 12.42 -0.91
N ALA A 47 -5.29 12.17 -2.21
CA ALA A 47 -6.28 11.28 -2.79
C ALA A 47 -6.21 9.83 -2.28
N LEU A 48 -5.04 9.37 -1.78
CA LEU A 48 -4.94 8.04 -1.17
C LEU A 48 -5.76 7.92 0.11
N PHE A 49 -5.88 9.00 0.89
CA PHE A 49 -6.70 8.98 2.10
C PHE A 49 -8.17 8.74 1.76
N ASP A 50 -8.69 9.40 0.72
CA ASP A 50 -10.05 9.23 0.24
C ASP A 50 -10.30 7.82 -0.33
N ALA A 51 -9.26 7.16 -0.86
CA ALA A 51 -9.34 5.80 -1.36
C ALA A 51 -9.41 4.74 -0.25
N ILE A 52 -8.87 5.00 0.95
CA ILE A 52 -8.89 4.06 2.09
C ILE A 52 -10.33 3.62 2.44
N PRO A 53 -11.31 4.52 2.68
CA PRO A 53 -12.67 4.12 2.99
C PRO A 53 -13.44 3.56 1.79
N ALA A 54 -13.08 3.95 0.56
CA ALA A 54 -13.73 3.45 -0.66
C ALA A 54 -13.32 2.01 -1.03
N ARG A 55 -12.10 1.62 -0.65
CA ARG A 55 -11.54 0.29 -0.95
C ARG A 55 -12.31 -0.79 -0.20
N HIS A 56 -12.75 -1.80 -0.95
CA HIS A 56 -13.38 -3.00 -0.41
C HIS A 56 -12.84 -4.24 -1.11
N THR A 57 -12.92 -5.39 -0.44
CA THR A 57 -12.56 -6.67 -1.04
C THR A 57 -13.74 -7.20 -1.85
N ASN A 58 -13.62 -7.21 -3.17
CA ASN A 58 -14.62 -7.80 -4.06
C ASN A 58 -14.26 -9.27 -4.37
N ARG A 59 -15.18 -10.19 -4.05
CA ARG A 59 -15.08 -11.64 -4.32
C ARG A 59 -15.99 -12.12 -5.46
N GLN A 60 -16.69 -11.20 -6.10
CA GLN A 60 -17.51 -11.50 -7.28
C GLN A 60 -16.61 -11.70 -8.51
N ALA A 61 -17.16 -12.32 -9.54
CA ALA A 61 -16.48 -12.42 -10.83
C ALA A 61 -16.25 -11.02 -11.41
N TYR A 62 -15.01 -10.75 -11.82
CA TYR A 62 -14.67 -9.55 -12.59
C TYR A 62 -15.08 -9.73 -14.05
N TYR A 63 -15.32 -8.61 -14.75
CA TYR A 63 -15.55 -8.65 -16.19
C TYR A 63 -14.32 -9.20 -16.91
N ALA A 64 -14.55 -10.04 -17.92
CA ALA A 64 -13.51 -10.56 -18.81
C ALA A 64 -13.04 -9.50 -19.82
N ARG A 65 -12.55 -8.37 -19.29
CA ARG A 65 -11.95 -7.28 -20.07
C ARG A 65 -10.45 -7.21 -19.77
N PRO A 66 -9.60 -7.01 -20.79
CA PRO A 66 -8.18 -6.79 -20.55
C PRO A 66 -7.98 -5.51 -19.73
N ILE A 67 -7.00 -5.54 -18.84
CA ILE A 67 -6.54 -4.34 -18.13
C ILE A 67 -5.69 -3.53 -19.13
N PRO A 68 -5.91 -2.22 -19.28
CA PRO A 68 -5.07 -1.37 -20.12
C PRO A 68 -3.60 -1.46 -19.73
N ALA A 69 -2.70 -1.50 -20.73
CA ALA A 69 -1.26 -1.60 -20.47
C ALA A 69 -0.71 -0.42 -19.65
N GLU A 70 -1.27 0.77 -19.83
CA GLU A 70 -0.93 1.95 -19.03
C GLU A 70 -1.27 1.78 -17.55
N ASP A 71 -2.39 1.14 -17.23
CA ASP A 71 -2.78 0.89 -15.85
C ASP A 71 -1.91 -0.20 -15.23
N LEU A 72 -1.56 -1.24 -15.99
CA LEU A 72 -0.57 -2.24 -15.54
C LEU A 72 0.79 -1.60 -15.25
N GLN A 73 1.26 -0.70 -16.12
CA GLN A 73 2.51 0.02 -15.89
C GLN A 73 2.44 0.88 -14.62
N ARG A 74 1.34 1.61 -14.42
CA ARG A 74 1.13 2.39 -13.19
C ARG A 74 1.14 1.53 -11.94
N LEU A 75 0.60 0.31 -12.00
CA LEU A 75 0.67 -0.64 -10.88
C LEU A 75 2.11 -1.10 -10.60
N HIS A 76 2.91 -1.32 -11.63
CA HIS A 76 4.33 -1.63 -11.47
C HIS A 76 5.11 -0.45 -10.89
N ASP A 77 4.86 0.77 -11.36
CA ASP A 77 5.55 1.99 -10.90
C ASP A 77 5.27 2.31 -9.42
N CYS A 78 4.16 1.80 -8.87
CA CYS A 78 3.84 1.92 -7.45
C CYS A 78 4.69 1.01 -6.54
N CYS A 79 5.34 -0.05 -7.06
CA CYS A 79 6.23 -0.90 -6.29
C CYS A 79 7.62 -0.25 -6.20
N VAL A 80 7.81 0.59 -5.19
CA VAL A 80 9.04 1.37 -5.01
C VAL A 80 10.02 0.75 -4.02
N GLU A 81 9.57 -0.22 -3.21
CA GLU A 81 10.39 -0.92 -2.23
C GLU A 81 11.16 -2.09 -2.85
N GLU A 82 12.46 -2.18 -2.58
CA GLU A 82 13.34 -3.22 -3.15
C GLU A 82 12.89 -4.66 -2.81
N ASP A 83 12.26 -4.84 -1.64
CA ASP A 83 11.80 -6.13 -1.15
C ASP A 83 10.40 -6.52 -1.63
N ILE A 84 9.69 -5.62 -2.33
CA ILE A 84 8.33 -5.85 -2.83
C ILE A 84 8.37 -6.03 -4.35
N ARG A 85 7.74 -7.10 -4.84
CA ARG A 85 7.67 -7.41 -6.27
C ARG A 85 6.24 -7.69 -6.71
N LEU A 86 5.83 -7.05 -7.80
CA LEU A 86 4.56 -7.32 -8.47
C LEU A 86 4.76 -8.31 -9.61
N HIS A 87 4.11 -9.47 -9.51
CA HIS A 87 4.03 -10.45 -10.59
C HIS A 87 2.60 -10.49 -11.14
N VAL A 88 2.44 -10.26 -12.44
CA VAL A 88 1.14 -10.26 -13.13
C VAL A 88 1.01 -11.57 -13.91
N THR A 89 -0.15 -12.24 -13.78
CA THR A 89 -0.44 -13.49 -14.48
C THR A 89 -1.86 -13.51 -15.02
N ASP A 90 -2.04 -14.08 -16.21
CA ASP A 90 -3.33 -14.41 -16.82
C ASP A 90 -3.59 -15.92 -16.83
N GLU A 91 -2.67 -16.73 -16.30
CA GLU A 91 -2.75 -18.18 -16.32
C GLU A 91 -3.88 -18.70 -15.41
N PRO A 92 -4.82 -19.49 -15.97
CA PRO A 92 -5.98 -19.97 -15.21
C PRO A 92 -5.61 -20.93 -14.06
N ASP A 93 -4.46 -21.59 -14.14
CA ASP A 93 -3.99 -22.55 -13.13
C ASP A 93 -3.42 -21.85 -11.88
N ILE A 94 -2.82 -20.67 -12.03
CA ILE A 94 -2.36 -19.85 -10.90
C ILE A 94 -3.55 -19.20 -10.17
N LYS A 95 -4.63 -18.86 -10.88
CA LYS A 95 -5.85 -18.28 -10.29
C LYS A 95 -6.61 -19.19 -9.31
N ARG A 96 -6.31 -20.49 -9.25
CA ARG A 96 -7.00 -21.47 -8.39
C ARG A 96 -6.21 -21.90 -7.16
N GLY A 97 -4.97 -21.45 -6.99
CA GLY A 97 -4.14 -21.74 -5.82
C GLY A 97 -4.13 -20.58 -4.84
N GLY A 98 -5.08 -20.56 -3.91
CA GLY A 98 -5.18 -19.60 -2.80
C GLY A 98 -6.34 -19.91 -1.88
#